data_AF-A0A495VYP3-F1
#
_entry.id   AF-A0A495VYP3-F1
#
_cell.length_a   1.000
_cell.length_b   1.000
_cell.length_c   1.000
_cell.angle_alpha   90.00
_cell.angle_beta   90.00
_cell.angle_gamma   90.00
#
_symmetry.space_group_name_H-M   'P 1'
#
loop_
_entity.id
_entity.type
_entity.pdbx_description
1 polymer ?
#
loop_
_entity_poly.entity_id
_entity_poly.type
_entity_poly.pdbx_seq_one_letter_code
_entity_poly.pdbx_strand_id
1 'polypeptide(L)'
;MAKTVDPARVEQDARTRFADLDAAAPAARDDRGVEHAPGERYVDILRRARLIAISDGLADAVLARLAAAGVEAVTDRVRVDPAEDDRQVMAIAGTVGGTPAVVPLRPGGTTLRAYPAGPDTTLTGPPLVIVEGVAREPDGWVGAAAIADALAEHLR
;
A
#
# COMPACT_ATOMS: atom_id res chain seq x y z
N MET A 1 5.51 -1.56 -20.92
CA MET A 1 6.97 -1.42 -20.77
C MET A 1 7.27 -1.65 -19.30
N ALA A 2 7.85 -2.81 -18.94
CA ALA A 2 8.13 -3.11 -17.54
C ALA A 2 9.20 -2.14 -17.04
N LYS A 3 8.86 -1.35 -16.02
CA LYS A 3 9.79 -0.42 -15.39
C LYS A 3 10.82 -1.29 -14.66
N THR A 4 12.04 -1.38 -15.19
CA THR A 4 13.14 -2.10 -14.50
C THR A 4 13.60 -1.24 -13.33
N VAL A 5 12.86 -1.29 -12.22
CA VAL A 5 13.22 -0.59 -11.00
C VAL A 5 13.86 -1.59 -10.04
N ASP A 6 14.94 -1.17 -9.40
CA ASP A 6 15.57 -1.92 -8.32
C ASP A 6 14.61 -2.01 -7.11
N PRO A 7 14.11 -3.20 -6.75
CA PRO A 7 13.12 -3.36 -5.69
C PRO A 7 13.60 -2.84 -4.34
N ALA A 8 14.89 -3.00 -4.03
CA ALA A 8 15.46 -2.54 -2.77
C ALA A 8 15.45 -1.01 -2.68
N ARG A 9 15.72 -0.35 -3.82
CA ARG A 9 15.64 1.12 -3.92
C ARG A 9 14.21 1.61 -3.77
N VAL A 10 13.24 0.97 -4.42
CA VAL A 10 11.83 1.39 -4.30
C VAL A 10 11.31 1.21 -2.88
N GLU A 11 11.65 0.10 -2.23
CA GLU A 11 11.29 -0.14 -0.84
C GLU A 11 11.89 0.91 0.09
N GLN A 12 13.17 1.22 -0.08
CA GLN A 12 13.84 2.24 0.73
C GLN A 12 13.20 3.63 0.51
N ASP A 13 12.89 4.01 -0.73
CA ASP A 13 12.20 5.27 -1.03
C ASP A 13 10.79 5.30 -0.40
N ALA A 14 10.06 4.19 -0.42
CA ALA A 14 8.75 4.08 0.23
C ALA A 14 8.85 4.19 1.75
N ARG A 15 9.84 3.52 2.37
CA ARG A 15 10.11 3.57 3.81
C ARG A 15 10.52 4.97 4.26
N THR A 16 11.34 5.67 3.49
CA THR A 16 11.69 7.08 3.77
C THR A 16 10.44 7.96 3.76
N ARG A 17 9.53 7.79 2.78
CA ARG A 17 8.26 8.53 2.77
C ARG A 17 7.32 8.14 3.91
N PHE A 18 7.38 6.89 4.37
CA PHE A 18 6.59 6.41 5.51
C PHE A 18 6.98 7.12 6.81
N ALA A 19 8.27 7.40 7.02
CA ALA A 19 8.72 8.19 8.17
C ALA A 19 8.10 9.59 8.21
N ASP A 20 7.74 10.15 7.05
CA ASP A 20 7.12 11.47 6.90
C ASP A 20 5.58 11.42 6.75
N LEU A 21 4.95 10.25 6.92
CA LEU A 21 3.51 10.07 6.67
C LEU A 21 2.67 11.10 7.43
N ASP A 22 2.93 11.22 8.73
CA ASP A 22 2.20 12.10 9.65
C ASP A 22 2.87 13.48 9.83
N ALA A 23 3.83 13.84 8.97
CA ALA A 23 4.42 15.17 8.98
C ALA A 23 3.34 16.25 8.77
N ALA A 24 3.45 17.39 9.46
CA ALA A 24 2.48 18.47 9.31
C ALA A 24 2.35 18.92 7.84
N ALA A 25 1.14 19.29 7.43
CA ALA A 25 0.93 19.90 6.13
C ALA A 25 1.59 21.28 6.09
N PRO A 26 2.25 21.67 4.99
CA PRO A 26 2.89 22.97 4.89
C PRO A 26 1.86 24.10 4.87
N ALA A 27 2.22 25.24 5.43
CA ALA A 27 1.45 26.48 5.27
C ALA A 27 1.50 26.96 3.80
N ALA A 28 0.43 27.57 3.34
CA ALA A 28 0.37 28.19 2.01
C ALA A 28 0.73 29.68 2.14
N ARG A 29 1.53 30.20 1.22
CA ARG A 29 1.84 31.62 1.14
C ARG A 29 1.07 32.25 -0.01
N ASP A 30 0.35 33.33 0.27
CA ASP A 30 -0.36 34.09 -0.77
C ASP A 30 0.57 35.04 -1.55
N ASP A 31 0.04 35.71 -2.57
CA ASP A 31 0.78 36.66 -3.42
C ASP A 31 1.33 37.87 -2.65
N ARG A 32 0.84 38.12 -1.44
CA ARG A 32 1.31 39.19 -0.55
C ARG A 32 2.37 38.71 0.44
N GLY A 33 2.74 37.43 0.37
CA GLY A 33 3.72 36.82 1.25
C GLY A 33 3.17 36.39 2.62
N VAL A 34 1.85 36.45 2.84
CA VAL A 34 1.22 36.06 4.11
C VAL A 34 1.06 34.55 4.16
N GLU A 35 1.45 33.94 5.29
CA GLU A 35 1.30 32.51 5.53
C GLU A 35 -0.08 32.19 6.12
N HIS A 36 -0.72 31.18 5.55
CA HIS A 36 -2.02 30.66 5.94
C HIS A 36 -1.87 29.22 6.37
N ALA A 37 -2.39 28.89 7.55
CA ALA A 37 -2.42 27.52 8.01
C ALA A 37 -3.19 26.64 7.02
N PRO A 38 -2.76 25.38 6.81
CA PRO A 38 -3.45 24.47 5.90
C PRO A 38 -4.88 24.21 6.41
N GLY A 39 -5.86 24.30 5.52
CA GLY A 39 -7.23 23.91 5.85
C GLY A 39 -7.35 22.40 6.03
N GLU A 40 -8.31 21.95 6.84
CA GLU A 40 -8.54 20.53 7.17
C GLU A 40 -8.65 19.64 5.92
N ARG A 41 -9.41 20.09 4.92
CA ARG A 41 -9.55 19.36 3.64
C ARG A 41 -8.22 19.14 2.93
N TYR A 42 -7.32 20.11 2.97
CA TYR A 42 -5.99 19.96 2.36
C TYR A 42 -5.12 18.98 3.14
N VAL A 43 -5.18 19.03 4.47
CA VAL A 43 -4.50 18.07 5.35
C VAL A 43 -4.94 16.63 5.03
N ASP A 44 -6.25 16.41 4.90
CA ASP A 44 -6.80 15.08 4.57
C ASP A 44 -6.37 14.59 3.19
N ILE A 45 -6.43 15.45 2.17
CA ILE A 45 -5.99 15.12 0.81
C ILE A 45 -4.50 14.77 0.81
N LEU A 46 -3.67 15.58 1.48
CA LEU A 46 -2.23 15.37 1.54
C LEU A 46 -1.89 14.04 2.23
N ARG A 47 -2.56 13.73 3.34
CA ARG A 47 -2.38 12.47 4.05
C ARG A 47 -2.72 11.27 3.18
N ARG A 48 -3.85 11.32 2.46
CA ARG A 48 -4.26 10.25 1.52
C ARG A 48 -3.26 10.11 0.37
N ALA A 49 -2.82 11.23 -0.21
CA ALA A 49 -1.83 11.23 -1.30
C ALA A 49 -0.50 10.59 -0.87
N ARG A 50 -0.02 10.91 0.35
CA ARG A 50 1.18 10.27 0.91
C ARG A 50 0.99 8.78 1.09
N LEU A 51 -0.14 8.35 1.65
CA LEU A 51 -0.43 6.94 1.87
C LEU A 51 -0.46 6.14 0.55
N ILE A 52 -1.09 6.68 -0.49
CA ILE A 52 -1.10 6.08 -1.83
C ILE A 52 0.32 6.01 -2.40
N ALA A 53 1.11 7.08 -2.31
CA ALA A 53 2.47 7.09 -2.84
C ALA A 53 3.43 6.12 -2.11
N ILE A 54 3.27 5.95 -0.79
CA ILE A 54 4.04 4.96 -0.01
C ILE A 54 3.63 3.54 -0.40
N SER A 55 2.31 3.28 -0.48
CA SER A 55 1.80 1.95 -0.84
C SER A 55 2.12 1.55 -2.29
N ASP A 56 2.22 2.51 -3.22
CA ASP A 56 2.66 2.26 -4.59
C ASP A 56 4.09 1.70 -4.64
N GLY A 57 5.03 2.36 -3.96
CA GLY A 57 6.39 1.85 -3.85
C GLY A 57 6.49 0.51 -3.11
N LEU A 58 5.68 0.32 -2.07
CA LEU A 58 5.59 -0.97 -1.38
C LEU A 58 5.07 -2.07 -2.31
N ALA A 59 4.04 -1.79 -3.12
CA ALA A 59 3.47 -2.74 -4.08
C ALA A 59 4.51 -3.19 -5.10
N ASP A 60 5.23 -2.24 -5.71
CA ASP A 60 6.32 -2.54 -6.64
C ASP A 60 7.39 -3.45 -6.00
N ALA A 61 7.79 -3.17 -4.76
CA ALA A 61 8.77 -3.98 -4.04
C ALA A 61 8.25 -5.39 -3.72
N VAL A 62 6.99 -5.51 -3.27
CA VAL A 62 6.35 -6.81 -2.98
C VAL A 62 6.22 -7.64 -4.26
N LEU A 63 5.76 -7.04 -5.36
CA LEU A 63 5.60 -7.73 -6.63
C LEU A 63 6.93 -8.27 -7.16
N ALA A 64 8.02 -7.52 -7.04
CA ALA A 64 9.32 -8.00 -7.45
C ALA A 64 9.79 -9.22 -6.62
N ARG A 65 9.44 -9.26 -5.33
CA ARG A 65 9.73 -10.41 -4.46
C ARG A 65 8.88 -11.62 -4.82
N LEU A 66 7.58 -11.43 -5.02
CA LEU A 66 6.65 -12.47 -5.47
C LEU A 66 7.08 -13.05 -6.82
N ALA A 67 7.45 -12.20 -7.78
CA ALA A 67 7.96 -12.64 -9.08
C ALA A 67 9.25 -13.46 -8.96
N ALA A 68 10.19 -13.06 -8.07
CA ALA A 68 11.40 -13.83 -7.80
C ALA A 68 11.11 -15.21 -7.15
N ALA A 69 9.98 -15.32 -6.42
CA ALA A 69 9.48 -16.57 -5.86
C ALA A 69 8.61 -17.38 -6.84
N GLY A 70 8.39 -16.89 -8.08
CA GLY A 70 7.57 -17.56 -9.09
C GLY A 70 6.05 -17.43 -8.87
N VAL A 71 5.60 -16.46 -8.09
CA VAL A 71 4.18 -16.15 -7.85
C VAL A 71 3.72 -15.09 -8.85
N GLU A 72 2.65 -15.36 -9.60
CA GLU A 72 2.12 -14.39 -10.56
C GLU A 72 1.22 -13.37 -9.84
N ALA A 73 1.68 -12.12 -9.81
CA ALA A 73 0.91 -11.01 -9.30
C ALA A 73 1.23 -9.74 -10.10
N VAL A 74 0.29 -8.80 -10.10
CA VAL A 74 0.42 -7.50 -10.78
C VAL A 74 -0.06 -6.37 -9.88
N THR A 75 0.39 -5.15 -10.18
CA THR A 75 -0.17 -3.96 -9.55
C THR A 75 -1.63 -3.80 -9.96
N ASP A 76 -2.52 -3.62 -8.99
CA ASP A 76 -3.90 -3.19 -9.21
C ASP A 76 -4.02 -1.68 -8.93
N ARG A 77 -5.19 -1.10 -9.15
CA ARG A 77 -5.49 0.28 -8.76
C ARG A 77 -5.59 0.46 -7.25
N VAL A 78 -5.75 1.72 -6.84
CA VAL A 78 -6.09 2.10 -5.46
C VAL A 78 -7.37 1.41 -5.00
N ARG A 79 -7.34 0.82 -3.81
CA ARG A 79 -8.48 0.16 -3.15
C ARG A 79 -8.65 0.65 -1.72
N VAL A 80 -9.83 0.40 -1.17
CA VAL A 80 -10.15 0.57 0.25
C VAL A 80 -10.46 -0.81 0.84
N ASP A 81 -9.71 -1.20 1.86
CA ASP A 81 -10.04 -2.34 2.71
C ASP A 81 -11.23 -1.94 3.62
N PRO A 82 -12.39 -2.62 3.55
CA PRO A 82 -13.55 -2.32 4.40
C PRO A 82 -13.29 -2.53 5.90
N ALA A 83 -12.24 -3.27 6.27
CA ALA A 83 -11.83 -3.44 7.66
C ALA A 83 -10.93 -2.29 8.17
N GLU A 84 -10.64 -1.30 7.33
CA GLU A 84 -9.79 -0.15 7.62
C GLU A 84 -10.57 1.15 7.42
N ASP A 85 -10.25 2.20 8.18
CA ASP A 85 -10.96 3.50 8.22
C ASP A 85 -10.90 4.30 6.89
N ASP A 86 -11.49 3.78 5.82
CA ASP A 86 -11.53 4.37 4.47
C ASP A 86 -10.13 4.71 3.90
N ARG A 87 -9.14 3.87 4.22
CA ARG A 87 -7.75 4.09 3.81
C ARG A 87 -7.54 3.63 2.38
N GLN A 88 -7.43 4.60 1.47
CA GLN A 88 -7.06 4.38 0.08
C GLN A 88 -5.57 4.05 -0.04
N VAL A 89 -5.27 2.86 -0.56
CA VAL A 89 -3.91 2.35 -0.76
C VAL A 89 -3.80 1.63 -2.10
N MET A 90 -2.60 1.58 -2.66
CA MET A 90 -2.33 0.68 -3.78
C MET A 90 -2.53 -0.77 -3.38
N ALA A 91 -3.03 -1.56 -4.31
CA ALA A 91 -3.26 -2.98 -4.13
C ALA A 91 -2.49 -3.78 -5.16
N ILE A 92 -2.31 -5.07 -4.87
CA ILE A 92 -1.83 -6.04 -5.85
C ILE A 92 -2.96 -7.03 -6.17
N ALA A 93 -2.93 -7.57 -7.38
CA ALA A 93 -3.85 -8.60 -7.83
C ALA A 93 -3.11 -9.89 -8.17
N GLY A 94 -3.74 -11.02 -7.87
CA GLY A 94 -3.25 -12.38 -8.16
C GLY A 94 -4.41 -13.37 -8.07
N THR A 95 -4.12 -14.66 -7.87
CA THR A 95 -5.17 -15.66 -7.63
C THR A 95 -5.04 -16.35 -6.27
N VAL A 96 -6.17 -16.58 -5.58
CA VAL A 96 -6.25 -17.38 -4.35
C VAL A 96 -7.14 -18.58 -4.63
N GLY A 97 -6.58 -19.79 -4.58
CA GLY A 97 -7.32 -21.01 -4.89
C GLY A 97 -8.00 -20.99 -6.27
N GLY A 98 -7.38 -20.33 -7.26
CA GLY A 98 -7.93 -20.14 -8.61
C GLY A 98 -8.96 -19.00 -8.74
N THR A 99 -9.30 -18.32 -7.65
CA THR A 99 -10.20 -17.16 -7.67
C THR A 99 -9.38 -15.87 -7.80
N PRO A 100 -9.70 -14.96 -8.74
CA PRO A 100 -9.06 -13.65 -8.81
C PRO A 100 -9.21 -12.89 -7.49
N ALA A 101 -8.09 -12.41 -6.97
CA ALA A 101 -8.01 -11.78 -5.66
C ALA A 101 -7.24 -10.46 -5.71
N VAL A 102 -7.58 -9.55 -4.80
CA VAL A 102 -6.92 -8.25 -4.63
C VAL A 102 -6.51 -8.09 -3.17
N VAL A 103 -5.28 -7.64 -2.95
CA VAL A 103 -4.70 -7.40 -1.62
C VAL A 103 -4.30 -5.92 -1.51
N PRO A 104 -5.08 -5.08 -0.79
CA PRO A 104 -4.67 -3.72 -0.44
C PRO A 104 -3.42 -3.75 0.45
N LEU A 105 -2.41 -2.94 0.12
CA LEU A 105 -1.16 -2.90 0.87
C LEU A 105 -1.10 -1.66 1.74
N ARG A 106 -1.57 -1.78 2.98
CA ARG A 106 -1.47 -0.71 3.99
C ARG A 106 -0.04 -0.62 4.53
N PRO A 107 0.67 0.53 4.36
CA PRO A 107 1.98 0.73 4.96
C PRO A 107 1.92 0.58 6.49
N GLY A 108 2.84 -0.22 7.05
CA GLY A 108 2.89 -0.57 8.46
C GLY A 108 1.78 -1.52 8.93
N GLY A 109 0.87 -1.97 8.07
CA GLY A 109 -0.17 -2.93 8.39
C GLY A 109 0.40 -4.33 8.63
N THR A 110 0.04 -4.96 9.75
CA THR A 110 0.51 -6.32 10.12
C THR A 110 -0.49 -7.42 9.77
N THR A 111 -1.62 -7.03 9.18
CA THR A 111 -2.67 -7.93 8.73
C THR A 111 -2.90 -7.69 7.24
N LEU A 112 -2.83 -8.76 6.46
CA LEU A 112 -3.10 -8.75 5.02
C LEU A 112 -4.43 -9.44 4.77
N ARG A 113 -5.23 -8.88 3.87
CA ARG A 113 -6.53 -9.44 3.48
C ARG A 113 -6.61 -9.52 1.98
N ALA A 114 -6.80 -10.72 1.46
CA ALA A 114 -7.08 -10.95 0.05
C ALA A 114 -8.59 -11.00 -0.15
N TYR A 115 -9.15 -10.11 -0.97
CA TYR A 115 -10.57 -10.05 -1.27
C TYR A 115 -10.85 -10.56 -2.68
N PRO A 116 -12.07 -11.03 -3.00
CA PRO A 116 -12.46 -11.28 -4.37
C PRO A 116 -12.25 -10.02 -5.22
N ALA A 117 -11.66 -10.18 -6.41
CA ALA A 117 -11.47 -9.06 -7.32
C ALA A 117 -12.83 -8.50 -7.80
N GLY A 118 -12.95 -7.17 -7.82
CA GLY A 118 -14.17 -6.48 -8.27
C GLY A 118 -13.88 -5.13 -8.93
N PRO A 119 -14.90 -4.48 -9.52
CA PRO A 119 -14.74 -3.19 -10.19
C PRO A 119 -14.61 -2.01 -9.21
N ASP A 120 -15.09 -2.16 -7.98
CA ASP A 120 -15.28 -1.07 -7.02
C ASP A 120 -14.04 -0.71 -6.23
N THR A 121 -13.83 0.58 -5.97
CA THR A 121 -12.69 1.03 -5.14
C THR A 121 -12.75 0.44 -3.74
N THR A 122 -13.94 0.43 -3.12
CA THR A 122 -14.16 -0.22 -1.83
C THR A 122 -14.43 -1.70 -2.05
N LEU A 123 -13.61 -2.54 -1.44
CA LEU A 123 -13.76 -3.99 -1.55
C LEU A 123 -15.00 -4.45 -0.77
N THR A 124 -15.75 -5.37 -1.35
CA THR A 124 -17.02 -5.85 -0.81
C THR A 124 -16.95 -7.34 -0.51
N GLY A 125 -17.67 -7.76 0.53
CA GLY A 125 -17.72 -9.17 0.93
C GLY A 125 -16.56 -9.58 1.85
N PRO A 126 -16.59 -10.83 2.34
CA PRO A 126 -15.54 -11.33 3.22
C PRO A 126 -14.24 -11.57 2.46
N PRO A 127 -13.08 -11.44 3.13
CA PRO A 127 -11.80 -11.81 2.53
C PRO A 127 -11.74 -13.32 2.25
N LEU A 128 -11.11 -13.69 1.14
CA LEU A 128 -10.77 -15.06 0.77
C LEU A 128 -9.71 -15.64 1.71
N VAL A 129 -8.76 -14.80 2.12
CA VAL A 129 -7.66 -15.13 3.04
C VAL A 129 -7.38 -13.93 3.94
N ILE A 130 -7.08 -14.21 5.21
CA ILE A 130 -6.55 -13.25 6.17
C ILE A 130 -5.22 -13.80 6.68
N VAL A 131 -4.15 -13.01 6.56
CA VAL A 131 -2.84 -13.31 7.14
C VAL A 131 -2.57 -12.30 8.24
N GLU A 132 -2.39 -12.78 9.46
CA GLU A 132 -2.11 -11.95 10.64
C GLU A 132 -0.67 -12.11 11.11
N GLY A 133 -0.16 -11.12 11.84
CA GLY A 133 1.15 -11.22 12.47
C GLY A 133 2.34 -11.03 11.52
N VAL A 134 2.16 -10.34 10.39
CA VAL A 134 3.29 -9.98 9.52
C VAL A 134 4.27 -9.13 10.32
N ALA A 135 5.54 -9.53 10.31
CA ALA A 135 6.56 -8.95 11.18
C ALA A 135 6.75 -7.45 10.90
N ARG A 136 6.63 -6.66 11.96
CA ARG A 136 6.85 -5.22 11.95
C ARG A 136 8.23 -4.89 12.51
N GLU A 137 8.95 -4.02 11.83
CA GLU A 137 10.24 -3.51 12.25
C GLU A 137 10.12 -2.44 13.36
N PRO A 138 11.20 -2.13 14.10
CA PRO A 138 11.15 -1.18 15.22
C PRO A 138 10.65 0.23 14.88
N ASP A 139 10.80 0.67 13.63
CA ASP A 139 10.31 1.96 13.13
C ASP A 139 8.83 1.91 12.67
N GLY A 140 8.17 0.77 12.85
CA GLY A 140 6.78 0.57 12.46
C GLY A 140 6.58 0.12 11.01
N TRP A 141 7.66 0.00 10.23
CA TRP A 141 7.61 -0.49 8.86
C TRP A 141 7.30 -1.98 8.81
N VAL A 142 6.62 -2.41 7.75
CA VAL A 142 6.42 -3.82 7.43
C VAL A 142 7.02 -4.05 6.05
N GLY A 143 8.12 -4.79 6.00
CA GLY A 143 8.96 -4.94 4.81
C GLY A 143 8.31 -5.74 3.68
N ALA A 144 8.69 -5.43 2.45
CA ALA A 144 8.19 -6.10 1.25
C ALA A 144 8.50 -7.60 1.25
N ALA A 145 9.65 -8.00 1.79
CA ALA A 145 10.00 -9.41 1.94
C ALA A 145 9.02 -10.14 2.89
N ALA A 146 8.75 -9.58 4.07
CA ALA A 146 7.82 -10.19 5.03
C ALA A 146 6.40 -10.30 4.46
N ILE A 147 5.94 -9.29 3.70
CA ILE A 147 4.65 -9.32 3.02
C ILE A 147 4.63 -10.38 1.91
N ALA A 148 5.66 -10.43 1.07
CA ALA A 148 5.74 -11.39 -0.03
C ALA A 148 5.78 -12.83 0.49
N ASP A 149 6.60 -13.11 1.51
CA ASP A 149 6.67 -14.42 2.15
C ASP A 149 5.31 -14.84 2.72
N ALA A 150 4.63 -13.92 3.41
CA ALA A 150 3.29 -14.13 3.95
C ALA A 150 2.23 -14.40 2.86
N LEU A 151 2.36 -13.79 1.69
CA LEU A 151 1.41 -13.95 0.59
C LEU A 151 1.72 -15.14 -0.32
N ALA A 152 2.97 -15.56 -0.43
CA ALA A 152 3.40 -16.62 -1.35
C ALA A 152 2.74 -17.99 -1.06
N GLU A 153 2.30 -18.22 0.18
CA GLU A 153 1.55 -19.43 0.53
C GLU A 153 0.11 -19.45 -0.03
N HIS A 154 -0.42 -18.28 -0.38
CA HIS A 154 -1.82 -18.08 -0.71
C HIS A 154 -2.06 -17.62 -2.15
N LEU A 155 -1.13 -16.83 -2.70
CA LEU A 155 -1.19 -16.31 -4.05
C LEU A 155 -0.55 -17.27 -5.06
N ARG A 156 -1.15 -17.35 -6.24
CA ARG A 156 -0.59 -18.01 -7.43
C ARG A 156 -0.75 -17.14 -8.65
#